data_AF-A0A7J3QF63-F1
#
_entry.id   AF-A0A7J3QF63-F1
#
_cell.length_a   1.000
_cell.length_b   1.000
_cell.length_c   1.000
_cell.angle_alpha   90.00
_cell.angle_beta   90.00
_cell.angle_gamma   90.00
#
_symmetry.space_group_name_H-M   'P 1'
#
loop_
_entity.id
_entity.type
_entity.pdbx_description
1 polymer ?
#
loop_
_entity_poly.entity_id
_entity_poly.type
_entity_poly.pdbx_seq_one_letter_code
_entity_poly.pdbx_strand_id
1 'polypeptide(L)' 'MPHRKLEEVKLDTLARKFRSKDFARGVDRSRIMEIEKLGLKLEEFLELALQSLKNIAKELGL' A
#
# COMPACT_ATOMS: atom_id res chain seq x y z
N MET A 1 13.17 -3.75 0.88
CA MET A 1 13.02 -2.83 2.01
C MET A 1 13.87 -3.38 3.13
N PRO A 2 14.91 -2.64 3.56
CA PRO A 2 15.92 -3.13 4.50
C PRO A 2 15.40 -3.34 5.94
N HIS A 3 14.26 -2.71 6.28
CA HIS A 3 13.56 -2.91 7.54
C HIS A 3 12.13 -3.40 7.28
N ARG A 4 11.64 -4.34 8.10
CA ARG A 4 10.34 -5.02 7.92
C ARG A 4 9.18 -4.35 8.67
N LYS A 5 9.43 -3.27 9.42
CA LYS A 5 8.41 -2.60 10.22
C LYS A 5 7.49 -1.78 9.34
N LEU A 6 6.19 -2.01 9.44
CA LEU A 6 5.20 -1.26 8.67
C LEU A 6 5.21 0.24 9.02
N GLU A 7 5.53 0.58 10.26
CA GLU A 7 5.55 1.94 10.78
C GLU A 7 6.51 2.87 10.02
N GLU A 8 7.63 2.32 9.52
CA GLU A 8 8.67 3.07 8.79
C GLU A 8 8.33 3.27 7.31
N VAL A 9 7.29 2.60 6.79
CA VAL A 9 6.87 2.71 5.39
C VAL A 9 6.25 4.09 5.16
N LYS A 10 6.68 4.75 4.07
CA LYS A 10 6.20 6.07 3.63
C LYS A 10 5.36 5.92 2.37
N LEU A 11 4.46 6.87 2.13
CA LEU A 11 3.60 6.87 0.94
C LEU A 11 4.41 6.86 -0.37
N ASP A 12 5.45 7.70 -0.49
CA ASP A 12 6.30 7.74 -1.71
C ASP A 12 7.00 6.40 -1.99
N THR A 13 7.53 5.73 -0.96
CA THR A 13 8.20 4.44 -1.15
C THR A 13 7.19 3.33 -1.48
N LEU A 14 5.99 3.37 -0.90
CA LEU A 14 4.89 2.48 -1.26
C LEU A 14 4.40 2.71 -2.69
N ALA A 15 4.18 3.96 -3.09
CA ALA A 15 3.73 4.32 -4.44
C ALA A 15 4.73 3.89 -5.51
N ARG A 16 6.04 4.05 -5.25
CA ARG A 16 7.11 3.51 -6.12
C ARG A 16 7.06 1.98 -6.16
N LYS A 17 6.87 1.32 -5.01
CA LYS A 17 6.79 -0.15 -4.93
C LYS A 17 5.56 -0.70 -5.65
N PHE A 18 4.41 -0.03 -5.59
CA PHE A 18 3.18 -0.41 -6.29
C PHE A 18 3.41 -0.56 -7.81
N ARG A 19 4.26 0.29 -8.39
CA ARG A 19 4.60 0.24 -9.82
C ARG A 19 5.60 -0.87 -10.17
N SER A 20 6.28 -1.45 -9.19
CA SER A 20 7.33 -2.42 -9.43
C SER A 20 6.79 -3.80 -9.79
N LYS A 21 7.56 -4.54 -10.60
CA LYS A 21 7.18 -5.90 -11.02
C LYS A 21 7.01 -6.85 -9.84
N ASP A 22 7.82 -6.70 -8.79
CA ASP A 22 7.76 -7.58 -7.62
C ASP A 22 6.45 -7.44 -6.84
N PHE A 23 5.88 -6.24 -6.78
CA PHE A 23 4.58 -6.03 -6.15
C PHE A 23 3.47 -6.72 -6.95
N ALA A 24 3.52 -6.57 -8.28
CA ALA A 24 2.57 -7.21 -9.19
C ALA A 24 2.65 -8.76 -9.21
N ARG A 25 3.74 -9.36 -8.70
CA ARG A 25 3.85 -10.82 -8.57
C ARG A 25 2.97 -11.40 -7.47
N GLY A 26 2.67 -10.62 -6.44
CA GLY A 26 1.87 -11.06 -5.28
C GLY A 26 0.47 -10.44 -5.20
N VAL A 27 0.17 -9.46 -6.06
CA VAL A 27 -1.07 -8.69 -6.03
C VAL A 27 -1.48 -8.28 -7.44
N ASP A 28 -2.77 -8.42 -7.74
CA ASP A 28 -3.35 -7.86 -8.96
C ASP A 28 -3.63 -6.37 -8.79
N ARG A 29 -2.84 -5.53 -9.46
CA ARG A 29 -2.97 -4.07 -9.41
C ARG A 29 -4.25 -3.58 -10.05
N SER A 30 -4.82 -4.30 -11.02
CA SER A 30 -6.04 -3.88 -11.71
C SER A 30 -7.21 -3.76 -10.73
N ARG A 31 -7.29 -4.69 -9.77
CA ARG A 31 -8.27 -4.68 -8.68
C ARG A 31 -8.10 -3.47 -7.75
N ILE A 32 -6.86 -3.08 -7.46
CA ILE A 32 -6.58 -1.90 -6.62
C ILE A 32 -6.96 -0.61 -7.36
N MET A 33 -6.66 -0.54 -8.67
CA MET A 33 -6.99 0.62 -9.50
C MET A 33 -8.50 0.87 -9.65
N GLU A 34 -9.36 -0.11 -9.35
CA GLU A 34 -10.81 0.09 -9.38
C GLU A 34 -11.28 1.16 -8.39
N ILE A 35 -10.46 1.53 -7.41
CA ILE A 35 -10.75 2.64 -6.50
C ILE A 35 -11.00 3.97 -7.23
N GLU A 36 -10.42 4.16 -8.42
CA GLU A 36 -10.66 5.33 -9.25
C GLU A 36 -12.11 5.42 -9.75
N LYS A 37 -12.79 4.27 -9.92
CA LYS A 37 -14.22 4.22 -10.26
C LYS A 37 -15.10 4.75 -9.12
N LEU A 38 -14.58 4.74 -7.89
CA LEU A 38 -15.24 5.30 -6.70
C LEU A 38 -14.91 6.78 -6.49
N GLY A 39 -14.16 7.41 -7.41
CA GLY A 39 -13.79 8.82 -7.35
C GLY A 39 -12.60 9.13 -6.43
N LEU A 40 -11.87 8.10 -5.96
CA LEU A 40 -10.66 8.28 -5.15
C LEU A 40 -9.42 8.15 -6.04
N LYS A 41 -8.41 8.99 -5.78
CA LYS A 41 -7.10 8.83 -6.43
C LYS A 41 -6.37 7.65 -5.81
N LEU A 42 -5.55 6.98 -6.61
CA LEU A 42 -4.70 5.89 -6.13
C LEU A 42 -3.83 6.31 -4.92
N GLU A 43 -3.25 7.52 -4.95
CA GLU A 43 -2.41 7.99 -3.84
C GLU A 43 -3.19 8.15 -2.53
N GLU A 44 -4.40 8.69 -2.59
CA GLU A 44 -5.30 8.84 -1.43
C GLU A 44 -5.67 7.46 -0.87
N PHE A 45 -5.96 6.51 -1.75
CA PHE A 45 -6.24 5.13 -1.35
C PHE A 45 -5.04 4.46 -0.69
N LEU A 46 -3.85 4.58 -1.28
CA LEU A 46 -2.63 4.00 -0.75
C LEU A 46 -2.28 4.60 0.61
N GLU A 47 -2.51 5.91 0.80
CA GLU A 47 -2.33 6.57 2.09
C GLU A 47 -3.30 6.04 3.15
N LEU A 48 -4.60 6.00 2.83
CA LEU A 48 -5.63 5.47 3.72
C LEU A 48 -5.31 4.02 4.14
N ALA A 49 -5.02 3.16 3.16
CA ALA A 49 -4.68 1.77 3.41
C ALA A 49 -3.42 1.64 4.28
N LEU A 50 -2.38 2.43 4.00
CA LEU A 50 -1.16 2.42 4.79
C LEU A 50 -1.40 2.85 6.24
N GLN A 51 -2.18 3.91 6.48
CA GLN A 51 -2.51 4.37 7.82
C GLN A 51 -3.37 3.35 8.58
N SER A 52 -4.38 2.78 7.91
CA SER A 52 -5.21 1.72 8.51
C SER A 52 -4.37 0.51 8.92
N LEU A 53 -3.45 0.05 8.05
CA LEU A 53 -2.58 -1.07 8.37
C LEU A 53 -1.60 -0.75 9.50
N LYS A 54 -1.08 0.48 9.58
CA LYS A 54 -0.22 0.92 10.71
C LYS A 54 -0.95 0.84 12.04
N ASN A 55 -2.23 1.24 12.08
CA ASN A 55 -3.03 1.22 13.32
C ASN A 55 -3.22 -0.21 13.86
N ILE A 56 -3.34 -1.20 12.99
CA ILE A 56 -3.52 -2.61 13.37
C ILE A 56 -2.24 -3.46 13.22
N ALA A 57 -1.08 -2.83 12.98
CA ALA A 57 0.16 -3.54 12.67
C ALA A 57 0.54 -4.55 13.76
N LYS A 58 0.36 -4.16 15.03
CA LYS A 58 0.61 -5.01 16.19
C LYS A 58 -0.26 -6.27 16.20
N GLU A 59 -1.52 -6.17 15.78
CA GLU A 59 -2.46 -7.30 15.71
C GLU A 59 -2.13 -8.23 14.54
N LEU A 60 -1.59 -7.67 13.45
CA LEU A 60 -1.14 -8.41 12.27
C LEU A 60 0.26 -9.02 12.43
N GLY A 61 0.99 -8.70 13.51
CA GLY A 61 2.38 -9.10 13.71
C GLY A 61 3.36 -8.42 12.75
N LEU A 62 3.05 -7.19 12.32
CA LEU A 62 3.79 -6.37 11.33
C LEU A 62 4.46 -5.13 11.94
#